data_AF-A0A1E3NIU8-F1
#
_entry.id   AF-A0A1E3NIU8-F1
#
_cell.length_a   1.000
_cell.length_b   1.000
_cell.length_c   1.000
_cell.angle_alpha   90.00
_cell.angle_beta   90.00
_cell.angle_gamma   90.00
#
_symmetry.space_group_name_H-M   'P 1'
#
loop_
_entity.id
_entity.type
_entity.pdbx_description
1 polymer ?
#
loop_
_entity_poly.entity_id
_entity_poly.type
_entity_poly.pdbx_seq_one_letter_code
_entity_poly.pdbx_strand_id
1 'polypeptide(L)'
;MEKLLQWSTAQQSQDPELRAKAPAPDPKLLAQVLGADTGKDDTTLMKEDISVLVCNDPQISVDDKLTALEDFEILVQNLDNANNISPLGIWPEIAKLYTYEGEEQDEFRGLGALITGTAVQNNDKAQRDFLKSVGMEGMQRLLDLTSKENGFNVRARALYAISSLVAHNGLLYGIFVKTNGWKRLEGILSEDFCNDKKDNKVLLRSLSLLKCLLYDEITQENEAVKTSKEDRFSEAKSCGAFMTIIKKLSPDSHVEVNERIVNTLSYAALNKYTFSPEEISAMKEGLNKLSSAKITVDKDDLATLQKFL
;
A
#
# COMPACT_ATOMS: atom_id res chain seq x y z
N MET A 1 19.93 31.51 -1.98
CA MET A 1 19.76 30.32 -2.83
C MET A 1 21.07 29.89 -3.51
N GLU A 2 21.75 30.77 -4.24
CA GLU A 2 23.00 30.45 -4.97
C GLU A 2 24.13 29.89 -4.09
N LYS A 3 24.37 30.47 -2.90
CA LYS A 3 25.37 29.95 -1.94
C LYS A 3 25.04 28.55 -1.40
N LEU A 4 23.76 28.24 -1.24
CA LEU A 4 23.29 26.95 -0.74
C LEU A 4 23.44 25.86 -1.82
N LEU A 5 23.17 26.22 -3.08
CA LEU A 5 23.45 25.35 -4.22
C LEU A 5 24.96 25.07 -4.35
N GLN A 6 25.81 26.10 -4.29
CA GLN A 6 27.26 25.95 -4.34
C GLN A 6 27.82 25.08 -3.21
N TRP A 7 27.30 25.25 -1.99
CA TRP A 7 27.66 24.41 -0.86
C TRP A 7 27.21 22.95 -1.05
N SER A 8 25.97 22.73 -1.49
CA SER A 8 25.44 21.38 -1.76
C SER A 8 26.26 20.65 -2.83
N THR A 9 26.57 21.32 -3.94
CA THR A 9 27.37 20.74 -5.03
C THR A 9 28.80 20.44 -4.58
N ALA A 10 29.38 21.28 -3.71
CA ALA A 10 30.71 21.04 -3.16
C ALA A 10 30.74 19.82 -2.21
N GLN A 11 29.69 19.59 -1.40
CA GLN A 11 29.62 18.41 -0.51
C GLN A 11 29.48 17.08 -1.27
N GLN A 12 29.01 17.13 -2.52
CA GLN A 12 28.94 15.96 -3.41
C GLN A 12 30.26 15.66 -4.12
N SER A 13 31.27 16.55 -4.02
CA SER A 13 32.60 16.35 -4.59
C SER A 13 33.49 15.48 -3.70
N GLN A 14 34.34 14.65 -4.30
CA GLN A 14 35.32 13.82 -3.59
C GLN A 14 36.58 14.61 -3.18
N ASP A 15 36.75 15.83 -3.69
CA ASP A 15 37.88 16.70 -3.39
C ASP A 15 37.71 17.37 -1.99
N PRO A 16 38.61 17.12 -1.02
CA PRO A 16 38.57 17.73 0.31
C PRO A 16 38.76 19.26 0.29
N GLU A 17 39.54 19.80 -0.66
CA GLU A 17 39.81 21.24 -0.71
C GLU A 17 38.59 22.02 -1.21
N LEU A 18 37.85 21.47 -2.17
CA LEU A 18 36.62 22.08 -2.67
C LEU A 18 35.53 22.13 -1.60
N ARG A 19 35.46 21.10 -0.73
CA ARG A 19 34.57 21.10 0.44
C ARG A 19 34.95 22.16 1.48
N ALA A 20 36.24 22.35 1.72
CA ALA A 20 36.74 23.34 2.68
C ALA A 20 36.60 24.79 2.20
N LYS A 21 36.65 25.03 0.89
CA LYS A 21 36.54 26.37 0.28
C LYS A 21 35.09 26.80 0.00
N ALA A 22 34.12 25.89 0.10
CA ALA A 22 32.72 26.20 -0.13
C ALA A 22 32.20 27.20 0.93
N PRO A 23 31.50 28.27 0.53
CA PRO A 23 30.91 29.20 1.48
C PRO A 23 29.87 28.46 2.32
N ALA A 24 29.92 28.64 3.64
CA ALA A 24 28.89 28.10 4.53
C ALA A 24 27.52 28.66 4.11
N PRO A 25 26.48 27.81 4.01
CA PRO A 25 25.14 28.27 3.70
C PRO A 25 24.64 29.16 4.85
N ASP A 26 23.79 30.12 4.52
CA ASP A 26 23.10 30.91 5.55
C ASP A 26 22.25 29.96 6.41
N PRO A 27 22.48 29.91 7.74
CA PRO A 27 21.76 29.02 8.63
C PRO A 27 20.23 29.14 8.55
N LYS A 28 19.70 30.34 8.27
CA LYS A 28 18.24 30.56 8.11
C LYS A 28 17.72 29.97 6.81
N LEU A 29 18.43 30.18 5.70
CA LEU A 29 18.09 29.58 4.40
C LEU A 29 18.27 28.07 4.41
N LEU A 30 19.26 27.55 5.13
CA LEU A 30 19.44 26.12 5.34
C LEU A 30 18.30 25.54 6.16
N ALA A 31 17.91 26.20 7.26
CA ALA A 31 16.74 25.84 8.05
C ALA A 31 15.47 25.83 7.20
N GLN A 32 15.23 26.85 6.38
CA GLN A 32 14.11 26.92 5.43
C GLN A 32 14.06 25.75 4.45
N VAL A 33 15.20 25.41 3.83
CA VAL A 33 15.28 24.32 2.86
C VAL A 33 15.17 22.94 3.54
N LEU A 34 15.56 22.84 4.80
CA LEU A 34 15.46 21.63 5.62
C LEU A 34 14.14 21.54 6.42
N GLY A 35 13.18 22.43 6.19
CA GLY A 35 11.86 22.39 6.84
C GLY A 35 11.82 22.92 8.28
N ALA A 36 12.89 23.55 8.77
CA ALA A 36 13.00 24.06 10.15
C ALA A 36 12.39 25.47 10.38
N ASP A 37 11.59 26.02 9.46
CA ASP A 37 11.10 27.41 9.54
C ASP A 37 9.70 27.60 10.15
N THR A 38 9.09 26.57 10.74
CA THR A 38 7.90 26.77 11.61
C THR A 38 8.29 27.08 13.06
N GLY A 39 9.52 26.73 13.47
CA GLY A 39 9.97 26.72 14.87
C GLY A 39 9.26 25.69 15.74
N LYS A 40 8.37 24.87 15.16
CA LYS A 40 7.64 23.79 15.83
C LYS A 40 8.31 22.47 15.49
N ASP A 41 8.43 21.60 16.48
CA ASP A 41 8.88 20.24 16.25
C ASP A 41 7.77 19.42 15.56
N ASP A 42 8.16 18.35 14.87
CA ASP A 42 7.24 17.48 14.11
C ASP A 42 6.08 16.94 14.97
N THR A 43 6.29 16.70 16.27
CA THR A 43 5.23 16.24 17.17
C THR A 43 4.16 17.31 17.38
N THR A 44 4.58 18.57 17.42
CA THR A 44 3.66 19.71 17.49
C THR A 44 2.88 19.85 16.18
N LEU A 45 3.53 19.76 15.02
CA LEU A 45 2.86 19.80 13.71
C LEU A 45 1.85 18.67 13.56
N MET A 46 2.24 17.43 13.88
CA MET A 46 1.35 16.27 13.89
C MET A 46 0.06 16.47 14.71
N LYS A 47 0.17 17.14 15.87
CA LYS A 47 -0.98 17.44 16.72
C LYS A 47 -1.86 18.53 16.12
N GLU A 48 -1.27 19.53 15.49
CA GLU A 48 -2.00 20.61 14.83
C GLU A 48 -2.79 20.06 13.64
N ASP A 49 -2.15 19.29 12.78
CA ASP A 49 -2.77 18.73 11.58
C ASP A 49 -3.95 17.80 11.92
N ILE A 50 -3.78 16.92 12.91
CA ILE A 50 -4.86 16.03 13.34
C ILE A 50 -5.95 16.76 14.12
N SER A 51 -5.65 17.89 14.77
CA SER A 51 -6.65 18.65 15.53
C SER A 51 -7.74 19.21 14.61
N VAL A 52 -7.43 19.40 13.33
CA VAL A 52 -8.40 19.84 12.32
C VAL A 52 -9.54 18.82 12.13
N LEU A 53 -9.29 17.52 12.38
CA LEU A 53 -10.32 16.47 12.34
C LEU A 53 -11.41 16.63 13.39
N VAL A 54 -11.04 17.11 14.58
CA VAL A 54 -11.97 17.30 15.70
C VAL A 54 -12.48 18.74 15.78
N CYS A 55 -11.99 19.63 14.92
CA CYS A 55 -12.36 21.02 14.91
C CYS A 55 -13.71 21.23 14.21
N ASN A 56 -14.70 21.68 15.00
CA ASN A 56 -16.03 22.07 14.52
C ASN A 56 -16.14 23.58 14.25
N ASP A 57 -15.01 24.29 14.13
CA ASP A 57 -15.01 25.71 13.81
C ASP A 57 -15.46 25.91 12.35
N PRO A 58 -16.60 26.60 12.09
CA PRO A 58 -17.08 26.86 10.74
C PRO A 58 -16.17 27.80 9.94
N GLN A 59 -15.16 28.42 10.55
CA GLN A 59 -14.16 29.23 9.86
C GLN A 59 -13.07 28.39 9.17
N ILE A 60 -12.90 27.11 9.53
CA ILE A 60 -11.94 26.23 8.87
C ILE A 60 -12.63 25.59 7.67
N SER A 61 -12.14 25.91 6.47
CA SER A 61 -12.70 25.37 5.23
C SER A 61 -12.40 23.88 5.08
N VAL A 62 -13.20 23.17 4.27
CA VAL A 62 -12.95 21.75 3.94
C VAL A 62 -11.58 21.58 3.29
N ASP A 63 -11.20 22.50 2.40
CA ASP A 63 -9.88 22.49 1.73
C ASP A 63 -8.73 22.62 2.73
N ASP A 64 -8.86 23.47 3.76
CA ASP A 64 -7.85 23.59 4.82
C ASP A 64 -7.71 22.29 5.61
N LYS A 65 -8.83 21.57 5.85
CA LYS A 65 -8.80 20.27 6.52
C LYS A 65 -8.12 19.20 5.69
N LEU A 66 -8.39 19.17 4.39
CA LEU A 66 -7.75 18.23 3.47
C LEU A 66 -6.25 18.53 3.36
N THR A 67 -5.86 19.80 3.25
CA THR A 67 -4.45 20.23 3.22
C THR A 67 -3.71 19.78 4.49
N ALA A 68 -4.30 19.99 5.68
CA ALA A 68 -3.70 19.54 6.93
C ALA A 68 -3.51 18.01 6.98
N LEU A 69 -4.43 17.23 6.42
CA LEU A 69 -4.28 15.78 6.34
C LEU A 69 -3.24 15.32 5.33
N GLU A 70 -3.07 16.05 4.23
CA GLU A 70 -1.98 15.83 3.28
C GLU A 70 -0.63 16.15 3.90
N ASP A 71 -0.52 17.25 4.65
CA ASP A 71 0.69 17.61 5.40
C ASP A 71 1.02 16.55 6.47
N PHE A 72 0.01 16.06 7.19
CA PHE A 72 0.17 14.95 8.13
C PHE A 72 0.67 13.67 7.45
N GLU A 73 0.16 13.34 6.27
CA GLU A 73 0.62 12.20 5.48
C GLU A 73 2.11 12.29 5.17
N ILE A 74 2.58 13.48 4.78
CA ILE A 74 3.99 13.76 4.50
C ILE A 74 4.83 13.56 5.76
N LEU A 75 4.39 14.07 6.92
CA LEU A 75 5.11 13.91 8.19
C LEU A 75 5.29 12.45 8.57
N VAL A 76 4.27 11.60 8.38
CA VAL A 76 4.33 10.17 8.74
C VAL A 76 5.08 9.30 7.74
N GLN A 77 5.61 9.86 6.64
CA GLN A 77 6.60 9.17 5.81
C GLN A 77 7.91 8.96 6.59
N ASN A 78 8.18 9.79 7.60
CA ASN A 78 9.27 9.58 8.55
C ASN A 78 8.85 8.54 9.61
N LEU A 79 9.65 7.49 9.81
CA LEU A 79 9.35 6.39 10.73
C LEU A 79 9.25 6.83 12.20
N ASP A 80 10.05 7.81 12.64
CA ASP A 80 9.99 8.33 14.01
C ASP A 80 8.67 9.08 14.23
N ASN A 81 8.24 9.87 13.25
CA ASN A 81 6.94 10.55 13.29
C ASN A 81 5.77 9.56 13.23
N ALA A 82 5.80 8.57 12.34
CA ALA A 82 4.81 7.50 12.32
C ALA A 82 4.71 6.79 13.68
N ASN A 83 5.85 6.62 14.37
CA ASN A 83 5.91 6.01 15.69
C ASN A 83 5.36 6.91 16.81
N ASN A 84 5.18 8.21 16.58
CA ASN A 84 4.55 9.15 17.51
C ASN A 84 3.01 9.14 17.44
N ILE A 85 2.39 8.54 16.41
CA ILE A 85 0.94 8.44 16.27
C ILE A 85 0.29 7.81 17.52
N SER A 86 0.87 6.73 18.05
CA SER A 86 0.32 6.04 19.23
C SER A 86 0.54 6.80 20.54
N PRO A 87 1.75 7.29 20.88
CA PRO A 87 1.95 8.15 22.04
C PRO A 87 1.06 9.40 22.05
N LEU A 88 0.71 9.94 20.87
CA LEU A 88 -0.20 11.08 20.71
C LEU A 88 -1.70 10.70 20.72
N GLY A 89 -2.04 9.41 20.73
CA GLY A 89 -3.43 8.96 20.72
C GLY A 89 -4.16 9.22 19.40
N ILE A 90 -3.44 9.28 18.28
CA ILE A 90 -3.98 9.70 16.97
C ILE A 90 -4.63 8.55 16.19
N TRP A 91 -4.25 7.29 16.43
CA TRP A 91 -4.80 6.14 15.70
C TRP A 91 -6.34 6.09 15.63
N PRO A 92 -7.08 6.31 16.74
CA PRO A 92 -8.54 6.37 16.69
C PRO A 92 -9.08 7.51 15.82
N GLU A 93 -8.40 8.65 15.78
CA GLU A 93 -8.81 9.81 14.96
C GLU A 93 -8.63 9.52 13.46
N ILE A 94 -7.52 8.89 13.07
CA ILE A 94 -7.32 8.40 11.70
C ILE A 94 -8.43 7.41 11.33
N ALA A 95 -8.80 6.50 12.23
CA ALA A 95 -9.82 5.49 11.94
C ALA A 95 -11.26 6.03 11.82
N LYS A 96 -11.53 7.24 12.33
CA LYS A 96 -12.81 7.93 12.08
C LYS A 96 -12.94 8.38 10.62
N LEU A 97 -11.82 8.66 9.95
CA LEU A 97 -11.82 9.07 8.54
C LEU A 97 -12.37 7.98 7.62
N TYR A 98 -12.16 6.70 7.94
CA TYR A 98 -12.63 5.59 7.11
C TYR A 98 -14.16 5.56 6.95
N THR A 99 -14.88 6.21 7.86
CA THR A 99 -16.35 6.23 7.89
C THR A 99 -16.90 7.65 7.85
N TYR A 100 -16.11 8.62 7.36
CA TYR A 100 -16.54 10.02 7.28
C TYR A 100 -17.69 10.18 6.26
N GLU A 101 -18.74 10.93 6.58
CA GLU A 101 -19.98 11.07 5.77
C GLU A 101 -20.33 12.54 5.41
N GLY A 102 -19.33 13.44 5.36
CA GLY A 102 -19.53 14.86 5.04
C GLY A 102 -19.17 15.26 3.61
N GLU A 103 -18.98 16.56 3.40
CA GLU A 103 -18.43 17.12 2.16
C GLU A 103 -17.03 16.55 1.89
N GLU A 104 -16.72 16.27 0.61
CA GLU A 104 -15.48 15.61 0.18
C GLU A 104 -15.22 14.23 0.84
N GLN A 105 -16.29 13.48 1.15
CA GLN A 105 -16.17 12.22 1.89
C GLN A 105 -15.16 11.21 1.33
N ASP A 106 -15.05 11.11 0.01
CA ASP A 106 -14.12 10.20 -0.64
C ASP A 106 -12.66 10.63 -0.42
N GLU A 107 -12.38 11.93 -0.40
CA GLU A 107 -11.01 12.40 -0.17
C GLU A 107 -10.60 12.17 1.29
N PHE A 108 -11.48 12.46 2.25
CA PHE A 108 -11.23 12.15 3.67
C PHE A 108 -11.02 10.65 3.93
N ARG A 109 -11.92 9.79 3.42
CA ARG A 109 -11.79 8.33 3.54
C ARG A 109 -10.51 7.82 2.91
N GLY A 110 -10.20 8.35 1.73
CA GLY A 110 -8.97 8.04 1.00
C GLY A 110 -7.73 8.45 1.81
N LEU A 111 -7.66 9.69 2.29
CA LEU A 111 -6.53 10.21 3.07
C LEU A 111 -6.32 9.43 4.36
N GLY A 112 -7.40 9.08 5.08
CA GLY A 112 -7.28 8.21 6.25
C GLY A 112 -6.61 6.89 5.92
N ALA A 113 -7.02 6.23 4.84
CA ALA A 113 -6.39 5.00 4.37
C ALA A 113 -4.94 5.22 3.92
N LEU A 114 -4.64 6.32 3.22
CA LEU A 114 -3.28 6.65 2.77
C LEU A 114 -2.33 6.87 3.94
N ILE A 115 -2.69 7.74 4.89
CA ILE A 115 -1.95 8.00 6.13
C ILE A 115 -1.66 6.70 6.86
N THR A 116 -2.66 5.82 6.97
CA THR A 116 -2.51 4.51 7.60
C THR A 116 -1.48 3.66 6.87
N GLY A 117 -1.60 3.53 5.55
CA GLY A 117 -0.65 2.76 4.74
C GLY A 117 0.77 3.29 4.81
N THR A 118 0.94 4.62 4.77
CA THR A 118 2.24 5.29 4.85
C THR A 118 2.88 5.07 6.23
N ALA A 119 2.14 5.25 7.31
CA ALA A 119 2.67 5.09 8.66
C ALA A 119 3.12 3.65 8.98
N VAL A 120 2.44 2.63 8.44
CA VAL A 120 2.69 1.21 8.76
C VAL A 120 3.59 0.49 7.76
N GLN A 121 3.85 1.08 6.60
CA GLN A 121 4.69 0.45 5.57
C GLN A 121 6.10 0.18 6.11
N ASN A 122 6.48 -1.11 6.13
CA ASN A 122 7.77 -1.58 6.64
C ASN A 122 8.06 -1.06 8.07
N ASN A 123 7.02 -0.89 8.89
CA ASN A 123 7.11 -0.35 10.23
C ASN A 123 6.33 -1.24 11.23
N ASP A 124 7.00 -2.27 11.75
CA ASP A 124 6.42 -3.24 12.69
C ASP A 124 5.86 -2.57 13.95
N LYS A 125 6.48 -1.48 14.42
CA LYS A 125 5.99 -0.75 15.59
C LYS A 125 4.65 -0.08 15.29
N ALA A 126 4.54 0.67 14.20
CA ALA A 126 3.27 1.27 13.79
C ALA A 126 2.18 0.22 13.50
N GLN A 127 2.53 -0.90 12.87
CA GLN A 127 1.60 -2.02 12.68
C GLN A 127 1.07 -2.58 14.02
N ARG A 128 1.96 -2.83 15.00
CA ARG A 128 1.56 -3.26 16.35
C ARG A 128 0.70 -2.20 17.06
N ASP A 129 1.00 -0.93 16.86
CA ASP A 129 0.27 0.17 17.48
C ASP A 129 -1.13 0.34 16.87
N PHE A 130 -1.28 0.17 15.54
CA PHE A 130 -2.57 0.07 14.86
C PHE A 130 -3.38 -1.10 15.44
N LEU A 131 -2.76 -2.28 15.57
CA LEU A 131 -3.40 -3.47 16.12
C LEU A 131 -3.95 -3.23 17.55
N LYS A 132 -3.17 -2.57 18.40
CA LYS A 132 -3.58 -2.23 19.79
C LYS A 132 -4.68 -1.18 19.86
N SER A 133 -4.63 -0.18 18.98
CA SER A 133 -5.47 1.02 19.08
C SER A 133 -6.82 0.86 18.37
N VAL A 134 -6.83 0.23 17.20
CA VAL A 134 -8.02 0.11 16.34
C VAL A 134 -8.29 -1.33 15.86
N GLY A 135 -7.24 -2.16 15.78
CA GLY A 135 -7.35 -3.62 15.65
C GLY A 135 -8.27 -4.12 14.54
N MET A 136 -9.14 -5.05 14.90
CA MET A 136 -10.06 -5.70 13.96
C MET A 136 -11.08 -4.74 13.34
N GLU A 137 -11.56 -3.76 14.10
CA GLU A 137 -12.50 -2.76 13.61
C GLU A 137 -11.85 -1.88 12.54
N GLY A 138 -10.61 -1.45 12.76
CA GLY A 138 -9.83 -0.71 11.76
C GLY A 138 -9.63 -1.51 10.47
N MET A 139 -9.26 -2.79 10.59
CA MET A 139 -9.12 -3.69 9.42
C MET A 139 -10.45 -3.86 8.66
N GLN A 140 -11.57 -4.05 9.38
CA GLN A 140 -12.88 -4.21 8.76
C GLN A 140 -13.27 -2.95 7.98
N ARG A 141 -13.11 -1.76 8.57
CA ARG A 141 -13.42 -0.48 7.91
C ARG A 141 -12.55 -0.26 6.67
N LEU A 142 -11.26 -0.59 6.72
CA LEU A 142 -10.38 -0.54 5.55
C LEU A 142 -10.84 -1.50 4.44
N LEU A 143 -11.28 -2.71 4.78
CA LEU A 143 -11.87 -3.64 3.83
C LEU A 143 -13.18 -3.11 3.25
N ASP A 144 -14.01 -2.41 4.03
CA ASP A 144 -15.24 -1.80 3.56
C ASP A 144 -14.96 -0.72 2.51
N LEU A 145 -13.89 0.07 2.70
CA LEU A 145 -13.43 1.07 1.73
C LEU A 145 -13.04 0.49 0.35
N THR A 146 -12.71 -0.80 0.25
CA THR A 146 -12.38 -1.42 -1.05
C THR A 146 -13.60 -1.72 -1.93
N SER A 147 -14.83 -1.48 -1.42
CA SER A 147 -16.09 -1.72 -2.14
C SER A 147 -16.13 -0.99 -3.48
N LYS A 148 -16.76 -1.61 -4.48
CA LYS A 148 -16.99 -1.02 -5.81
C LYS A 148 -17.78 0.29 -5.77
N GLU A 149 -18.57 0.51 -4.72
CA GLU A 149 -19.36 1.73 -4.50
C GLU A 149 -18.49 2.97 -4.18
N ASN A 150 -17.25 2.79 -3.73
CA ASN A 150 -16.36 3.90 -3.41
C ASN A 150 -15.54 4.34 -4.64
N GLY A 151 -15.12 5.61 -4.66
CA GLY A 151 -14.21 6.12 -5.69
C GLY A 151 -12.89 5.35 -5.80
N PHE A 152 -12.33 5.28 -7.01
CA PHE A 152 -11.11 4.50 -7.29
C PHE A 152 -9.91 4.87 -6.41
N ASN A 153 -9.78 6.15 -6.01
CA ASN A 153 -8.70 6.61 -5.12
C ASN A 153 -8.86 6.06 -3.71
N VAL A 154 -10.08 6.06 -3.15
CA VAL A 154 -10.40 5.44 -1.85
C VAL A 154 -10.01 3.97 -1.87
N ARG A 155 -10.49 3.24 -2.88
CA ARG A 155 -10.24 1.80 -3.04
C ARG A 155 -8.75 1.50 -3.15
N ALA A 156 -8.02 2.23 -3.99
CA ALA A 156 -6.59 2.03 -4.19
C ALA A 156 -5.76 2.34 -2.94
N ARG A 157 -6.11 3.40 -2.19
CA ARG A 157 -5.43 3.76 -0.92
C ARG A 157 -5.75 2.75 0.19
N ALA A 158 -6.98 2.25 0.26
CA ALA A 158 -7.36 1.18 1.20
C ALA A 158 -6.61 -0.13 0.92
N LEU A 159 -6.54 -0.57 -0.34
CA LEU A 159 -5.75 -1.75 -0.73
C LEU A 159 -4.26 -1.59 -0.39
N TYR A 160 -3.73 -0.39 -0.58
CA TYR A 160 -2.36 -0.05 -0.20
C TYR A 160 -2.14 -0.14 1.33
N ALA A 161 -3.07 0.40 2.12
CA ALA A 161 -3.02 0.32 3.57
C ALA A 161 -3.08 -1.13 4.07
N ILE A 162 -4.02 -1.93 3.55
CA ILE A 162 -4.17 -3.34 3.91
C ILE A 162 -2.90 -4.11 3.57
N SER A 163 -2.33 -3.91 2.38
CA SER A 163 -1.07 -4.56 1.98
C SER A 163 0.06 -4.23 2.96
N SER A 164 0.16 -2.95 3.33
CA SER A 164 1.20 -2.47 4.26
C SER A 164 1.00 -2.98 5.69
N LEU A 165 -0.24 -3.21 6.12
CA LEU A 165 -0.57 -3.78 7.42
C LEU A 165 -0.24 -5.27 7.52
N VAL A 166 -0.53 -6.05 6.48
CA VAL A 166 -0.34 -7.51 6.51
C VAL A 166 1.08 -7.94 6.17
N ALA A 167 1.85 -7.08 5.50
CA ALA A 167 3.23 -7.34 5.12
C ALA A 167 4.07 -7.69 6.36
N HIS A 168 4.68 -8.87 6.34
CA HIS A 168 5.52 -9.42 7.41
C HIS A 168 4.85 -9.53 8.80
N ASN A 169 3.52 -9.41 8.89
CA ASN A 169 2.82 -9.34 10.17
C ASN A 169 1.71 -10.40 10.33
N GLY A 170 2.03 -11.47 11.04
CA GLY A 170 1.12 -12.61 11.26
C GLY A 170 -0.07 -12.34 12.16
N LEU A 171 -0.04 -11.30 13.00
CA LEU A 171 -1.20 -10.92 13.80
C LEU A 171 -2.23 -10.18 12.93
N LEU A 172 -1.78 -9.22 12.13
CA LEU A 172 -2.64 -8.46 11.23
C LEU A 172 -3.15 -9.33 10.07
N TYR A 173 -2.33 -10.26 9.56
CA TYR A 173 -2.81 -11.29 8.64
C TYR A 173 -3.92 -12.15 9.27
N GLY A 174 -3.74 -12.60 10.52
CA GLY A 174 -4.78 -13.35 11.23
C GLY A 174 -6.08 -12.57 11.39
N ILE A 175 -6.01 -11.25 11.59
CA ILE A 175 -7.21 -10.39 11.58
C ILE A 175 -7.81 -10.30 10.19
N PHE A 176 -7.01 -10.07 9.15
CA PHE A 176 -7.47 -10.02 7.77
C PHE A 176 -8.26 -11.28 7.38
N VAL A 177 -7.80 -12.47 7.78
CA VAL A 177 -8.54 -13.72 7.57
C VAL A 177 -9.87 -13.72 8.34
N LYS A 178 -9.86 -13.36 9.63
CA LYS A 178 -11.07 -13.29 10.46
C LYS A 178 -12.12 -12.30 9.96
N THR A 179 -11.70 -11.24 9.27
CA THR A 179 -12.58 -10.24 8.65
C THR A 179 -12.96 -10.58 7.21
N ASN A 180 -12.87 -11.87 6.82
CA ASN A 180 -13.18 -12.36 5.46
C ASN A 180 -12.36 -11.70 4.34
N GLY A 181 -11.13 -11.29 4.63
CA GLY A 181 -10.26 -10.56 3.72
C GLY A 181 -9.99 -11.29 2.40
N TRP A 182 -9.80 -12.61 2.42
CA TRP A 182 -9.61 -13.41 1.19
C TRP A 182 -10.83 -13.37 0.27
N LYS A 183 -12.03 -13.49 0.82
CA LYS A 183 -13.28 -13.38 0.06
C LYS A 183 -13.48 -11.98 -0.48
N ARG A 184 -13.11 -10.95 0.30
CA ARG A 184 -13.16 -9.55 -0.14
C ARG A 184 -12.19 -9.30 -1.31
N LEU A 185 -10.95 -9.77 -1.20
CA LEU A 185 -9.95 -9.66 -2.25
C LEU A 185 -10.38 -10.38 -3.52
N GLU A 186 -10.87 -11.62 -3.40
CA GLU A 186 -11.37 -12.35 -4.56
C GLU A 186 -12.56 -11.64 -5.22
N GLY A 187 -13.51 -11.12 -4.43
CA GLY A 187 -14.63 -10.35 -4.96
C GLY A 187 -14.19 -9.13 -5.77
N ILE A 188 -13.15 -8.41 -5.32
CA ILE A 188 -12.57 -7.28 -6.07
C ILE A 188 -11.90 -7.79 -7.34
N LEU A 189 -11.08 -8.85 -7.25
CA LEU A 189 -10.43 -9.44 -8.40
C LEU A 189 -11.45 -9.97 -9.42
N SER A 190 -12.64 -10.38 -9.00
CA SER A 190 -13.70 -10.86 -9.90
C SER A 190 -14.49 -9.74 -10.57
N GLU A 191 -14.25 -8.46 -10.24
CA GLU A 191 -14.90 -7.34 -10.92
C GLU A 191 -14.48 -7.21 -12.39
N ASP A 192 -15.42 -6.74 -13.21
CA ASP A 192 -15.19 -6.31 -14.59
C ASP A 192 -14.49 -4.95 -14.59
N PHE A 193 -13.17 -4.97 -14.75
CA PHE A 193 -12.34 -3.76 -14.88
C PHE A 193 -12.22 -3.36 -16.35
N CYS A 194 -12.43 -2.08 -16.63
CA CYS A 194 -12.07 -1.47 -17.90
C CYS A 194 -10.55 -1.33 -18.00
N ASN A 195 -10.01 -1.40 -19.23
CA ASN A 195 -8.60 -1.08 -19.46
C ASN A 195 -8.37 0.44 -19.51
N ASP A 196 -8.64 1.12 -18.39
CA ASP A 196 -8.37 2.53 -18.18
C ASP A 196 -7.50 2.77 -16.95
N LYS A 197 -6.99 3.99 -16.80
CA LYS A 197 -6.05 4.34 -15.73
C LYS A 197 -6.60 4.09 -14.32
N LYS A 198 -7.89 4.33 -14.07
CA LYS A 198 -8.50 4.26 -12.73
C LYS A 198 -8.71 2.80 -12.34
N ASP A 199 -9.29 2.02 -13.23
CA ASP A 199 -9.56 0.61 -13.02
C ASP A 199 -8.27 -0.21 -12.94
N ASN A 200 -7.30 0.05 -13.84
CA ASN A 200 -5.99 -0.58 -13.77
C ASN A 200 -5.28 -0.28 -12.44
N LYS A 201 -5.41 0.94 -11.89
CA LYS A 201 -4.82 1.29 -10.58
C LYS A 201 -5.40 0.42 -9.46
N VAL A 202 -6.72 0.21 -9.41
CA VAL A 202 -7.35 -0.64 -8.39
C VAL A 202 -6.97 -2.11 -8.58
N LEU A 203 -6.99 -2.61 -9.82
CA LEU A 203 -6.63 -3.99 -10.13
C LEU A 203 -5.16 -4.28 -9.78
N LEU A 204 -4.22 -3.41 -10.14
CA LEU A 204 -2.81 -3.55 -9.81
C LEU A 204 -2.55 -3.51 -8.29
N ARG A 205 -3.31 -2.71 -7.54
CA ARG A 205 -3.26 -2.71 -6.06
C ARG A 205 -3.82 -4.00 -5.48
N SER A 206 -4.89 -4.56 -6.05
CA SER A 206 -5.45 -5.84 -5.65
C SER A 206 -4.47 -7.00 -5.90
N LEU A 207 -3.81 -7.01 -7.06
CA LEU A 207 -2.75 -7.97 -7.39
C LEU A 207 -1.52 -7.80 -6.49
N SER A 208 -1.20 -6.57 -6.07
CA SER A 208 -0.12 -6.32 -5.12
C SER A 208 -0.44 -6.83 -3.71
N LEU A 209 -1.70 -6.70 -3.26
CA LEU A 209 -2.16 -7.34 -2.03
C LEU A 209 -2.08 -8.87 -2.12
N LEU A 210 -2.58 -9.47 -3.21
CA LEU A 210 -2.46 -10.91 -3.43
C LEU A 210 -1.00 -11.37 -3.38
N LYS A 211 -0.10 -10.64 -4.06
CA LYS A 211 1.34 -10.90 -4.00
C LYS A 211 1.86 -10.85 -2.57
N CYS A 212 1.59 -9.78 -1.82
CA CYS A 212 1.99 -9.63 -0.43
C CYS A 212 1.53 -10.84 0.43
N LEU A 213 0.26 -11.22 0.30
CA LEU A 213 -0.32 -12.35 1.02
C LEU A 213 0.33 -13.68 0.67
N LEU A 214 0.85 -13.87 -0.54
CA LEU A 214 1.47 -15.12 -0.99
C LEU A 214 2.99 -15.17 -0.77
N TYR A 215 3.68 -14.04 -0.95
CA TYR A 215 5.14 -13.99 -1.06
C TYR A 215 5.81 -13.80 0.28
N ASP A 216 5.27 -12.89 1.09
CA ASP A 216 5.96 -12.38 2.26
C ASP A 216 6.04 -13.47 3.32
N GLU A 217 7.12 -13.51 4.08
CA GLU A 217 7.17 -14.33 5.28
C GLU A 217 6.28 -13.68 6.33
N ILE A 218 5.10 -14.27 6.54
CA ILE A 218 4.16 -13.82 7.56
C ILE A 218 4.56 -14.49 8.87
N THR A 219 5.30 -13.75 9.69
CA THR A 219 5.82 -14.23 10.97
C THR A 219 5.06 -13.57 12.12
N GLN A 220 5.08 -14.21 13.29
CA GLN A 220 4.68 -13.53 14.53
C GLN A 220 5.94 -13.33 15.34
N GLU A 221 6.25 -12.07 15.64
CA GLU A 221 7.40 -11.71 16.48
C GLU A 221 7.30 -12.48 17.81
N ASN A 222 8.29 -13.31 18.11
CA ASN A 222 8.36 -14.16 19.31
C ASN A 222 7.31 -15.27 19.45
N GLU A 223 6.57 -15.64 18.39
CA GLU A 223 5.65 -16.79 18.39
C GLU A 223 5.88 -17.71 17.18
N ALA A 224 5.42 -18.96 17.28
CA ALA A 224 5.47 -19.90 16.15
C ALA A 224 4.61 -19.40 14.98
N VAL A 225 5.09 -19.60 13.74
CA VAL A 225 4.37 -19.26 12.50
C VAL A 225 2.98 -19.90 12.54
N LYS A 226 1.93 -19.07 12.64
CA LYS A 226 0.54 -19.55 12.72
C LYS A 226 -0.03 -19.99 11.36
N THR A 227 0.56 -19.53 10.25
CA THR A 227 0.11 -19.85 8.88
C THR A 227 1.29 -19.97 7.93
N SER A 228 1.47 -21.14 7.30
CA SER A 228 2.57 -21.39 6.37
C SER A 228 2.30 -20.83 4.97
N LYS A 229 3.26 -20.96 4.04
CA LYS A 229 3.02 -20.65 2.62
C LYS A 229 1.91 -21.53 2.04
N GLU A 230 1.91 -22.80 2.40
CA GLU A 230 0.92 -23.80 1.97
C GLU A 230 -0.50 -23.46 2.46
N ASP A 231 -0.64 -22.96 3.68
CA ASP A 231 -1.94 -22.49 4.19
C ASP A 231 -2.48 -21.33 3.36
N ARG A 232 -1.61 -20.37 3.00
CA ARG A 232 -1.99 -19.20 2.20
C ARG A 232 -2.35 -19.56 0.77
N PHE A 233 -1.66 -20.53 0.18
CA PHE A 233 -2.07 -21.10 -1.11
C PHE A 233 -3.40 -21.85 -1.01
N SER A 234 -3.66 -22.53 0.10
CA SER A 234 -4.93 -23.22 0.35
C SER A 234 -6.08 -22.22 0.48
N GLU A 235 -5.87 -21.08 1.14
CA GLU A 235 -6.84 -19.97 1.20
C GLU A 235 -7.10 -19.37 -0.20
N ALA A 236 -6.04 -19.02 -0.94
CA ALA A 236 -6.15 -18.48 -2.30
C ALA A 236 -6.86 -19.45 -3.26
N LYS A 237 -6.63 -20.75 -3.11
CA LYS A 237 -7.34 -21.81 -3.85
C LYS A 237 -8.81 -21.90 -3.43
N SER A 238 -9.07 -21.87 -2.12
CA SER A 238 -10.42 -22.04 -1.57
C SER A 238 -11.35 -20.90 -1.94
N CYS A 239 -10.85 -19.67 -2.01
CA CYS A 239 -11.64 -18.53 -2.51
C CYS A 239 -11.68 -18.46 -4.04
N GLY A 240 -10.79 -19.15 -4.77
CA GLY A 240 -10.75 -19.16 -6.24
C GLY A 240 -9.90 -18.05 -6.85
N ALA A 241 -9.06 -17.37 -6.06
CA ALA A 241 -8.26 -16.23 -6.51
C ALA A 241 -7.35 -16.56 -7.71
N PHE A 242 -6.75 -17.76 -7.75
CA PHE A 242 -5.91 -18.18 -8.87
C PHE A 242 -6.68 -18.28 -10.18
N MET A 243 -7.83 -18.96 -10.18
CA MET A 243 -8.70 -19.02 -11.36
C MET A 243 -9.15 -17.62 -11.80
N THR A 244 -9.50 -16.76 -10.84
CA THR A 244 -9.93 -15.39 -11.12
C THR A 244 -8.84 -14.57 -11.82
N ILE A 245 -7.58 -14.62 -11.35
CA ILE A 245 -6.50 -13.90 -12.02
C ILE A 245 -6.11 -14.53 -13.36
N ILE A 246 -6.17 -15.86 -13.50
CA ILE A 246 -5.91 -16.56 -14.77
C ILE A 246 -6.87 -16.08 -15.86
N LYS A 247 -8.16 -15.93 -15.53
CA LYS A 247 -9.18 -15.44 -16.46
C LYS A 247 -8.96 -14.00 -16.93
N LYS A 248 -8.14 -13.22 -16.23
CA LYS A 248 -7.77 -11.86 -16.64
C LYS A 248 -6.57 -11.78 -17.59
N LEU A 249 -5.88 -12.90 -17.85
CA LEU A 249 -4.84 -12.96 -18.90
C LEU A 249 -5.49 -12.74 -20.26
N SER A 250 -5.30 -11.54 -20.81
CA SER A 250 -5.90 -11.13 -22.08
C SER A 250 -5.00 -10.12 -22.77
N PRO A 251 -4.95 -10.13 -24.12
CA PRO A 251 -4.32 -9.07 -24.87
C PRO A 251 -4.93 -7.68 -24.65
N ASP A 252 -6.20 -7.64 -24.25
CA ASP A 252 -6.92 -6.39 -23.98
C ASP A 252 -6.65 -5.85 -22.57
N SER A 253 -6.03 -6.64 -21.70
CA SER A 253 -5.61 -6.22 -20.35
C SER A 253 -4.36 -5.36 -20.43
N HIS A 254 -4.19 -4.45 -19.47
CA HIS A 254 -2.97 -3.65 -19.35
C HIS A 254 -1.72 -4.55 -19.23
N VAL A 255 -0.61 -4.15 -19.86
CA VAL A 255 0.63 -4.96 -19.90
C VAL A 255 1.11 -5.33 -18.49
N GLU A 256 1.16 -4.35 -17.59
CA GLU A 256 1.57 -4.57 -16.19
C GLU A 256 0.63 -5.52 -15.44
N VAL A 257 -0.66 -5.57 -15.79
CA VAL A 257 -1.61 -6.53 -15.20
C VAL A 257 -1.24 -7.95 -15.64
N ASN A 258 -1.01 -8.16 -16.93
CA ASN A 258 -0.57 -9.45 -17.47
C ASN A 258 0.76 -9.90 -16.84
N GLU A 259 1.74 -9.01 -16.74
CA GLU A 259 3.03 -9.29 -16.09
C GLU A 259 2.86 -9.70 -14.63
N ARG A 260 2.05 -8.96 -13.85
CA ARG A 260 1.82 -9.24 -12.43
C ARG A 260 1.11 -10.57 -12.20
N ILE A 261 0.17 -10.94 -13.08
CA ILE A 261 -0.52 -12.23 -13.03
C ILE A 261 0.46 -13.36 -13.33
N VAL A 262 1.22 -13.26 -14.44
CA VAL A 262 2.21 -14.27 -14.83
C VAL A 262 3.26 -14.47 -13.73
N ASN A 263 3.76 -13.38 -13.15
CA ASN A 263 4.70 -13.44 -12.03
C ASN A 263 4.10 -14.15 -10.80
N THR A 264 2.85 -13.85 -10.45
CA THR A 264 2.15 -14.46 -9.30
C THR A 264 1.95 -15.97 -9.50
N LEU A 265 1.55 -16.38 -10.71
CA LEU A 265 1.36 -17.79 -11.05
C LEU A 265 2.69 -18.55 -11.09
N SER A 266 3.74 -17.93 -11.65
CA SER A 266 5.11 -18.48 -11.68
C SER A 266 5.62 -18.74 -10.27
N TYR A 267 5.46 -17.76 -9.37
CA TYR A 267 5.84 -17.91 -7.96
C TYR A 267 5.09 -19.05 -7.28
N ALA A 268 3.77 -19.16 -7.49
CA ALA A 268 2.98 -20.25 -6.93
C ALA A 268 3.49 -21.62 -7.41
N ALA A 269 3.79 -21.75 -8.70
CA ALA A 269 4.35 -22.98 -9.29
C ALA A 269 5.71 -23.36 -8.66
N LEU A 270 6.62 -22.39 -8.52
CA LEU A 270 7.94 -22.61 -7.90
C LEU A 270 7.83 -23.01 -6.43
N ASN A 271 6.81 -22.53 -5.74
CA ASN A 271 6.54 -22.85 -4.33
C ASN A 271 5.56 -24.03 -4.19
N LYS A 272 5.54 -24.94 -5.17
CA LYS A 272 4.84 -26.24 -5.12
C LYS A 272 3.31 -26.16 -5.03
N TYR A 273 2.70 -25.04 -5.43
CA TYR A 273 1.27 -25.02 -5.67
C TYR A 273 0.90 -25.94 -6.85
N THR A 274 -0.12 -26.77 -6.67
CA THR A 274 -0.62 -27.66 -7.72
C THR A 274 -1.90 -27.07 -8.32
N PHE A 275 -1.78 -26.58 -9.55
CA PHE A 275 -2.92 -26.10 -10.33
C PHE A 275 -3.86 -27.24 -10.71
N SER A 276 -5.15 -26.98 -10.68
CA SER A 276 -6.20 -27.86 -11.20
C SER A 276 -6.13 -27.99 -12.72
N PRO A 277 -6.67 -29.07 -13.31
CA PRO A 277 -6.76 -29.22 -14.77
C PRO A 277 -7.45 -28.03 -15.45
N GLU A 278 -8.47 -27.45 -14.81
CA GLU A 278 -9.20 -26.29 -15.29
C GLU A 278 -8.31 -25.04 -15.30
N GLU A 279 -7.55 -24.79 -14.23
CA GLU A 279 -6.60 -23.67 -14.15
C GLU A 279 -5.50 -23.81 -15.22
N ILE A 280 -4.96 -25.01 -15.40
CA ILE A 280 -3.94 -25.30 -16.43
C ILE A 280 -4.49 -25.02 -17.82
N SER A 281 -5.71 -25.49 -18.12
CA SER A 281 -6.35 -25.26 -19.43
C SER A 281 -6.57 -23.77 -19.69
N ALA A 282 -7.13 -23.04 -18.72
CA ALA A 282 -7.37 -21.60 -18.85
C ALA A 282 -6.05 -20.80 -18.96
N MET A 283 -5.02 -21.21 -18.23
CA MET A 283 -3.70 -20.57 -18.29
C MET A 283 -3.03 -20.78 -19.65
N LYS A 284 -3.08 -21.99 -20.22
CA LYS A 284 -2.61 -22.25 -21.59
C LYS A 284 -3.32 -21.35 -22.60
N GLU A 285 -4.64 -21.26 -22.50
CA GLU A 285 -5.43 -20.41 -23.39
C GLU A 285 -5.02 -18.94 -23.28
N GLY A 286 -4.93 -18.40 -22.06
CA GLY A 286 -4.51 -17.02 -21.80
C GLY A 286 -3.12 -16.71 -22.34
N LEU A 287 -2.12 -17.55 -22.03
CA LEU A 287 -0.75 -17.37 -22.51
C LEU A 287 -0.63 -17.45 -24.04
N ASN A 288 -1.40 -18.34 -24.68
CA ASN A 288 -1.44 -18.44 -26.13
C ASN A 288 -2.03 -17.19 -26.78
N LYS A 289 -3.06 -16.57 -26.17
CA LYS A 289 -3.60 -15.29 -26.62
C LYS A 289 -2.56 -14.18 -26.54
N LEU A 290 -1.83 -14.08 -25.43
CA LEU A 290 -0.75 -13.09 -25.27
C LEU A 290 0.36 -13.27 -26.32
N SER A 291 0.80 -14.51 -26.54
CA SER A 291 1.82 -14.84 -27.54
C SER A 291 1.37 -14.49 -28.97
N SER A 292 0.12 -14.83 -29.31
CA SER A 292 -0.48 -14.52 -30.63
C SER A 292 -0.57 -13.00 -30.87
N ALA A 293 -0.86 -12.24 -29.82
CA ALA A 293 -0.89 -10.77 -29.85
C ALA A 293 0.51 -10.12 -29.74
N LYS A 294 1.59 -10.91 -29.66
CA LYS A 294 2.98 -10.45 -29.48
C LYS A 294 3.19 -9.61 -28.20
N ILE A 295 2.38 -9.86 -27.17
CA ILE A 295 2.55 -9.23 -25.86
C ILE A 295 3.65 -9.95 -25.12
N THR A 296 4.65 -9.18 -24.69
CA THR A 296 5.79 -9.71 -23.95
C THR A 296 5.47 -9.70 -22.46
N VAL A 297 5.76 -10.81 -21.80
CA VAL A 297 5.83 -10.93 -20.35
C VAL A 297 7.22 -11.42 -19.98
N ASP A 298 7.55 -11.43 -18.70
CA ASP A 298 8.85 -11.91 -18.24
C ASP A 298 9.14 -13.34 -18.73
N LYS A 299 10.34 -13.53 -19.29
CA LYS A 299 10.72 -14.79 -19.96
C LYS A 299 10.98 -15.91 -18.96
N ASP A 300 11.51 -15.60 -17.79
CA ASP A 300 11.86 -16.60 -16.78
C ASP A 300 10.58 -17.10 -16.08
N ASP A 301 9.62 -16.19 -15.83
CA ASP A 301 8.30 -16.55 -15.34
C ASP A 301 7.53 -17.40 -16.35
N LEU A 302 7.56 -17.03 -17.64
CA LEU A 302 6.93 -17.82 -18.69
C LEU A 302 7.55 -19.21 -18.82
N ALA A 303 8.89 -19.30 -18.83
CA ALA A 303 9.62 -20.57 -18.90
C ALA A 303 9.35 -21.45 -17.67
N THR A 304 9.15 -20.83 -16.51
CA THR A 304 8.73 -21.52 -15.30
C THR A 304 7.35 -22.13 -15.50
N LEU A 305 6.34 -21.33 -15.88
CA LEU A 305 4.98 -21.83 -16.10
C LEU A 305 4.92 -22.94 -17.14
N GLN A 306 5.67 -22.82 -18.25
CA GLN A 306 5.72 -23.84 -19.31
C GLN A 306 6.17 -25.23 -18.82
N LYS A 307 6.91 -25.33 -17.71
CA LYS A 307 7.29 -26.63 -17.13
C LYS A 307 6.13 -27.34 -16.42
N PHE A 308 5.08 -26.60 -16.07
CA PHE A 308 3.92 -27.08 -15.31
C PHE A 308 2.62 -27.14 -16.14
N LEU A 309 2.66 -26.64 -17.38
CA LEU A 309 1.55 -26.65 -18.33
C LEU A 309 1.66 -27.84 -19.27
#